data_AF-A0A0S7ZTI2-F1
#
_entry.id   AF-A0A0S7ZTI2-F1
#
_cell.length_a   1.000
_cell.length_b   1.000
_cell.length_c   1.000
_cell.angle_alpha   90.00
_cell.angle_beta   90.00
_cell.angle_gamma   90.00
#
_symmetry.space_group_name_H-M   'P 1'
#
loop_
_entity.id
_entity.type
_entity.pdbx_description
1 polymer ?
#
loop_
_entity_poly.entity_id
_entity_poly.type
_entity_poly.pdbx_seq_one_letter_code
_entity_poly.pdbx_strand_id
1 'polypeptide(L)'
;MSNKSLHRDNPLALLRLLQLTSPALPIGAYAYSQGLEYATEAGWVHDEASARQWITGVLAHGVSRLDVPVLALLYTAWQQHAIKRIDEWNDFLLAARESSELKKEDTHLGGALKQLLSDLQLPAAQQWPTGKDSSFANMFALAAVHWQIPLVDTARGYLWTWTENQVSAAIKLVPLGQVA
;
A
#
# COMPACT_ATOMS: atom_id res chain seq x y z
N MET A 1 25.81 27.29 8.41
CA MET A 1 25.04 27.67 9.60
C MET A 1 23.99 28.67 9.14
N SER A 2 22.67 28.55 9.27
CA SER A 2 21.71 27.70 9.99
C SER A 2 20.47 27.68 9.06
N ASN A 3 19.65 26.64 8.90
CA ASN A 3 18.75 26.13 9.92
C ASN A 3 18.13 24.79 9.47
N LYS A 4 18.60 23.67 10.05
CA LYS A 4 17.89 22.38 10.07
C LYS A 4 16.98 22.39 11.30
N SER A 5 15.67 22.65 11.18
CA SER A 5 14.66 22.21 12.19
C SER A 5 13.20 22.59 11.85
N LEU A 6 12.56 21.97 10.86
CA LEU A 6 11.09 22.11 10.70
C LEU A 6 10.31 20.80 10.38
N HIS A 7 10.92 19.61 10.47
CA HIS A 7 10.19 18.33 10.26
C HIS A 7 9.96 17.51 11.55
N ARG A 8 9.96 18.19 12.70
CA ARG A 8 9.61 17.68 14.04
C ARG A 8 8.56 18.67 14.56
N ASP A 9 7.34 18.36 15.00
CA ASP A 9 6.79 17.12 15.54
C ASP A 9 5.25 17.17 15.40
N ASN A 10 4.66 16.33 14.54
CA ASN A 10 3.34 15.80 14.86
C ASN A 10 3.58 14.41 15.43
N PRO A 11 3.69 14.23 16.76
CA PRO A 11 3.95 12.92 17.35
C PRO A 11 2.87 11.90 16.98
N LEU A 12 1.66 12.39 16.64
CA LEU A 12 0.57 11.53 16.19
C LEU A 12 0.76 11.06 14.75
N ALA A 13 1.50 11.78 13.89
CA ALA A 13 1.70 11.36 12.50
C ALA A 13 2.43 10.02 12.42
N LEU A 14 3.48 9.82 13.24
CA LEU A 14 4.15 8.53 13.35
C LEU A 14 3.21 7.45 13.89
N LEU A 15 2.44 7.74 14.94
CA LEU A 15 1.48 6.78 15.50
C LEU A 15 0.39 6.40 14.49
N ARG A 16 -0.07 7.34 13.66
CA ARG A 16 -1.01 7.09 12.56
C ARG A 16 -0.38 6.28 11.44
N LEU A 17 0.89 6.51 11.14
CA LEU A 17 1.61 5.66 10.19
C LEU A 17 1.72 4.24 10.72
N LEU A 18 2.13 4.05 11.98
CA LEU A 18 2.20 2.74 12.62
C LEU A 18 0.84 2.05 12.66
N GLN A 19 -0.24 2.82 12.86
CA GLN A 19 -1.61 2.30 12.75
C GLN A 19 -1.89 1.80 11.32
N LEU A 20 -1.62 2.62 10.29
CA LEU A 20 -1.84 2.26 8.88
C LEU A 20 -1.03 1.05 8.42
N THR A 21 0.18 0.89 8.95
CA THR A 21 1.09 -0.18 8.55
C THR A 21 0.96 -1.41 9.43
N SER A 22 0.03 -1.42 10.38
CA SER A 22 -0.16 -2.53 11.31
C SER A 22 -0.68 -3.76 10.57
N PRO A 23 -0.09 -4.95 10.78
CA PRO A 23 -0.64 -6.20 10.25
C PRO A 23 -2.03 -6.52 10.80
N ALA A 24 -2.38 -5.96 11.96
CA ALA A 24 -3.69 -6.08 12.59
C ALA A 24 -4.72 -5.06 12.06
N LEU A 25 -4.37 -4.26 11.04
CA LEU A 25 -5.31 -3.33 10.43
C LEU A 25 -6.47 -4.14 9.78
N PRO A 26 -7.75 -3.82 10.07
CA PRO A 26 -8.89 -4.64 9.66
C PRO A 26 -9.27 -4.40 8.19
N ILE A 27 -8.31 -4.59 7.28
CA ILE A 27 -8.49 -4.40 5.83
C ILE A 27 -8.36 -5.70 5.02
N GLY A 28 -8.16 -6.84 5.69
CA GLY A 28 -8.14 -8.15 5.02
C GLY A 28 -6.89 -8.41 4.17
N ALA A 29 -5.75 -7.75 4.44
CA ALA A 29 -4.55 -7.86 3.61
C ALA A 29 -3.79 -9.19 3.67
N TYR A 30 -4.27 -10.16 4.44
CA TYR A 30 -3.52 -11.34 4.86
C TYR A 30 -3.38 -12.45 3.79
N ALA A 31 -3.90 -12.25 2.58
CA ALA A 31 -4.15 -13.34 1.62
C ALA A 31 -3.61 -13.10 0.20
N TYR A 32 -2.70 -12.16 0.00
CA TYR A 32 -2.30 -11.78 -1.36
C TYR A 32 -0.84 -12.11 -1.67
N SER A 33 -0.64 -13.10 -2.54
CA SER A 33 0.67 -13.64 -2.89
C SER A 33 1.27 -12.99 -4.14
N GLN A 34 0.49 -12.24 -4.93
CA GLN A 34 0.95 -11.57 -6.17
C GLN A 34 1.78 -12.49 -7.08
N GLY A 35 1.32 -13.74 -7.25
CA GLY A 35 1.99 -14.77 -8.06
C GLY A 35 3.03 -15.61 -7.32
N LEU A 36 3.30 -15.33 -6.03
CA LEU A 36 4.21 -16.12 -5.21
C LEU A 36 3.71 -17.56 -4.99
N GLU A 37 2.39 -17.79 -4.95
CA GLU A 37 1.81 -19.15 -4.95
C GLU A 37 2.27 -19.94 -6.17
N TYR A 38 2.03 -19.39 -7.36
CA TYR A 38 2.47 -20.01 -8.61
C TYR A 38 3.99 -20.18 -8.67
N ALA A 39 4.75 -19.16 -8.26
CA ALA A 39 6.21 -19.24 -8.25
C ALA A 39 6.73 -20.36 -7.31
N THR A 40 6.00 -20.64 -6.23
CA THR A 40 6.29 -21.75 -5.32
C THR A 40 5.92 -23.10 -5.95
N GLU A 41 4.72 -23.22 -6.52
CA GLU A 41 4.27 -24.45 -7.21
C GLU A 41 5.16 -24.81 -8.40
N ALA A 42 5.64 -23.80 -9.14
CA ALA A 42 6.58 -23.97 -10.26
C ALA A 42 8.03 -24.25 -9.82
N GLY A 43 8.30 -24.21 -8.51
CA GLY A 43 9.64 -24.42 -7.95
C GLY A 43 10.63 -23.29 -8.21
N TRP A 44 10.17 -22.09 -8.58
CA TRP A 44 11.04 -20.91 -8.72
C TRP A 44 11.38 -20.28 -7.37
N VAL A 45 10.48 -20.43 -6.40
CA VAL A 45 10.68 -20.02 -5.01
C VAL A 45 10.55 -21.25 -4.12
N HIS A 46 11.64 -21.65 -3.48
CA HIS A 46 11.71 -22.89 -2.71
C HIS A 46 12.53 -22.78 -1.41
N ASP A 47 13.19 -21.64 -1.18
CA ASP A 47 13.98 -21.35 0.01
C ASP A 47 14.02 -19.83 0.29
N GLU A 48 14.70 -19.43 1.36
CA GLU A 48 14.77 -18.04 1.78
C GLU A 48 15.43 -17.14 0.71
N ALA A 49 16.48 -17.65 0.07
CA ALA A 49 17.24 -16.91 -0.93
C ALA A 49 16.40 -16.62 -2.18
N SER A 50 15.70 -17.62 -2.69
CA SER A 50 14.78 -17.50 -3.84
C SER A 50 13.56 -16.65 -3.49
N ALA A 51 13.01 -16.74 -2.28
CA ALA A 51 11.92 -15.87 -1.81
C ALA A 51 12.37 -14.40 -1.74
N ARG A 52 13.54 -14.13 -1.16
CA ARG A 52 14.15 -12.79 -1.15
C ARG A 52 14.35 -12.26 -2.58
N GLN A 53 14.86 -13.09 -3.49
CA GLN A 53 15.08 -12.69 -4.88
C GLN A 53 13.75 -12.35 -5.57
N TRP A 54 12.71 -13.14 -5.36
CA TRP A 54 11.38 -12.88 -5.89
C TRP A 54 10.81 -11.55 -5.37
N ILE A 55 10.75 -11.38 -4.04
CA ILE A 55 10.18 -10.19 -3.40
C ILE A 55 10.94 -8.93 -3.83
N THR A 56 12.28 -8.97 -3.82
CA THR A 56 13.09 -7.81 -4.25
C THR A 56 12.95 -7.52 -5.74
N GLY A 57 12.75 -8.55 -6.58
CA GLY A 57 12.44 -8.40 -7.99
C GLY A 57 11.11 -7.67 -8.21
N VAL A 58 10.02 -8.13 -7.59
CA VAL A 58 8.71 -7.48 -7.69
C VAL A 58 8.76 -6.05 -7.15
N LEU A 59 9.47 -5.82 -6.05
CA LEU A 59 9.69 -4.49 -5.48
C LEU A 59 10.39 -3.54 -6.47
N ALA A 60 11.48 -3.99 -7.10
CA ALA A 60 12.32 -3.17 -7.98
C ALA A 60 11.69 -2.90 -9.36
N HIS A 61 10.83 -3.80 -9.83
CA HIS A 61 10.27 -3.74 -11.18
C HIS A 61 8.80 -3.32 -11.23
N GLY A 62 8.01 -3.64 -10.21
CA GLY A 62 6.60 -3.25 -10.09
C GLY A 62 6.43 -2.08 -9.12
N VAL A 63 6.48 -2.37 -7.82
CA VAL A 63 6.03 -1.45 -6.75
C VAL A 63 6.78 -0.11 -6.78
N SER A 64 8.10 -0.13 -6.95
CA SER A 64 8.91 1.10 -6.97
C SER A 64 8.75 1.94 -8.25
N ARG A 65 8.26 1.34 -9.35
CA ARG A 65 8.13 1.99 -10.66
C ARG A 65 6.72 2.40 -11.01
N LEU A 66 5.72 1.79 -10.37
CA LEU A 66 4.30 2.05 -10.59
C LEU A 66 3.64 2.58 -9.31
N ASP A 67 3.50 1.72 -8.30
CA ASP A 67 2.73 2.01 -7.10
C ASP A 67 3.26 3.22 -6.31
N VAL A 68 4.56 3.27 -6.02
CA VAL A 68 5.16 4.38 -5.24
C VAL A 68 5.10 5.72 -5.99
N PRO A 69 5.45 5.81 -7.29
CA PRO A 69 5.25 7.04 -8.05
C PRO A 69 3.79 7.49 -8.09
N VAL A 70 2.86 6.57 -8.32
CA VAL A 70 1.42 6.90 -8.37
C VAL A 70 0.90 7.30 -6.98
N LEU A 71 1.36 6.65 -5.91
CA LEU A 71 1.09 7.04 -4.52
C LEU A 71 1.53 8.49 -4.27
N ALA A 72 2.71 8.90 -4.73
CA ALA A 72 3.20 10.27 -4.58
C ALA A 72 2.36 11.29 -5.37
N LEU A 73 1.90 10.90 -6.57
CA LEU A 73 0.99 11.71 -7.39
C LEU A 73 -0.38 11.86 -6.74
N LEU A 74 -0.94 10.76 -6.20
CA LEU A 74 -2.19 10.75 -5.43
C LEU A 74 -2.06 11.61 -4.17
N TYR A 75 -0.97 11.46 -3.41
CA TYR A 75 -0.68 12.27 -2.23
C TYR A 75 -0.68 13.77 -2.57
N THR A 76 0.03 14.15 -3.63
CA THR A 76 0.08 15.54 -4.11
C THR A 76 -1.30 16.04 -4.55
N ALA A 77 -2.07 15.20 -5.25
CA ALA A 77 -3.42 15.55 -5.70
C ALA A 77 -4.39 15.73 -4.52
N TRP A 78 -4.30 14.88 -3.49
CA TRP A 78 -5.04 15.03 -2.23
C TRP A 78 -4.68 16.30 -1.47
N GLN A 79 -3.39 16.65 -1.37
CA GLN A 79 -2.96 17.92 -0.76
C GLN A 79 -3.52 19.14 -1.50
N GLN A 80 -3.70 19.04 -2.81
CA GLN A 80 -4.19 20.13 -3.66
C GLN A 80 -5.71 20.09 -3.87
N HIS A 81 -6.42 19.14 -3.24
CA HIS A 81 -7.85 18.89 -3.46
C HIS A 81 -8.23 18.74 -4.95
N ALA A 82 -7.31 18.20 -5.75
CA ALA A 82 -7.46 18.08 -7.20
C ALA A 82 -8.25 16.81 -7.57
N ILE A 83 -9.56 16.81 -7.31
CA ILE A 83 -10.45 15.63 -7.46
C ILE A 83 -10.27 14.91 -8.80
N LYS A 84 -10.23 15.65 -9.91
CA LYS A 84 -10.03 15.07 -11.25
C LYS A 84 -8.71 14.28 -11.36
N ARG A 85 -7.62 14.79 -10.76
CA ARG A 85 -6.33 14.09 -10.77
C ARG A 85 -6.33 12.89 -9.83
N ILE A 86 -7.04 12.95 -8.71
CA ILE A 86 -7.21 11.80 -7.82
C ILE A 86 -7.92 10.68 -8.57
N ASP A 87 -9.00 11.00 -9.28
CA ASP A 87 -9.74 10.05 -10.11
C ASP A 87 -8.87 9.45 -11.20
N GLU A 88 -8.16 10.28 -11.97
CA GLU A 88 -7.27 9.85 -13.05
C GLU A 88 -6.19 8.88 -12.56
N TRP A 89 -5.51 9.19 -11.45
CA TRP A 89 -4.44 8.33 -10.93
C TRP A 89 -4.95 7.06 -10.26
N ASN A 90 -6.12 7.13 -9.60
CA ASN A 90 -6.80 5.94 -9.08
C ASN A 90 -7.16 4.98 -10.22
N ASP A 91 -7.80 5.49 -11.26
CA ASP A 91 -8.29 4.69 -12.38
C ASP A 91 -7.11 4.16 -13.22
N PHE A 92 -6.05 4.96 -13.38
CA PHE A 92 -4.79 4.52 -13.99
C PHE A 92 -4.16 3.35 -13.23
N LEU A 93 -4.04 3.44 -11.91
CA LEU A 93 -3.41 2.38 -11.11
C LEU A 93 -4.21 1.09 -11.17
N LEU A 94 -5.54 1.17 -11.07
CA LEU A 94 -6.42 0.01 -11.18
C LEU A 94 -6.40 -0.60 -12.59
N ALA A 95 -6.24 0.22 -13.63
CA ALA A 95 -6.08 -0.26 -15.01
C ALA A 95 -4.71 -0.91 -15.25
N ALA A 96 -3.69 -0.49 -14.51
CA ALA A 96 -2.35 -1.08 -14.55
C ALA A 96 -2.26 -2.43 -13.80
N ARG A 97 -3.33 -2.87 -13.13
CA ARG A 97 -3.42 -4.23 -12.60
C ARG A 97 -3.70 -5.20 -13.75
N GLU A 98 -2.64 -5.90 -14.14
CA GLU A 98 -2.54 -6.73 -15.34
C GLU A 98 -3.59 -7.85 -15.42
N SER A 99 -4.10 -8.31 -14.27
CA SER A 99 -5.14 -9.34 -14.20
C SER A 99 -6.36 -8.85 -13.43
N SER A 100 -7.52 -9.46 -13.71
CA SER A 100 -8.74 -9.20 -12.96
C SER A 100 -8.63 -9.60 -11.48
N GLU A 101 -7.74 -10.54 -11.15
CA GLU A 101 -7.48 -10.97 -9.79
C GLU A 101 -6.71 -9.90 -9.01
N LEU A 102 -5.61 -9.40 -9.58
CA LEU A 102 -4.84 -8.29 -8.98
C LEU A 102 -5.69 -7.03 -8.83
N LYS A 103 -6.57 -6.75 -9.81
CA LYS A 103 -7.51 -5.64 -9.68
C LYS A 103 -8.49 -5.86 -8.53
N LYS A 104 -9.08 -7.05 -8.40
CA LYS A 104 -10.01 -7.37 -7.30
C LYS A 104 -9.33 -7.29 -5.93
N GLU A 105 -8.08 -7.73 -5.83
CA GLU A 105 -7.27 -7.58 -4.63
C GLU A 105 -7.10 -6.10 -4.26
N ASP A 106 -6.65 -5.27 -5.18
CA ASP A 106 -6.39 -3.85 -4.93
C ASP A 106 -7.69 -3.11 -4.55
N THR A 107 -8.80 -3.38 -5.25
CA THR A 107 -10.10 -2.78 -4.93
C THR A 107 -10.70 -3.29 -3.62
N HIS A 108 -10.44 -4.55 -3.25
CA HIS A 108 -10.83 -5.07 -1.94
C HIS A 108 -10.09 -4.32 -0.81
N LEU A 109 -8.77 -4.21 -0.92
CA LEU A 109 -7.94 -3.49 0.05
C LEU A 109 -8.31 -2.01 0.13
N GLY A 110 -8.46 -1.34 -1.01
CA GLY A 110 -8.85 0.05 -1.07
C GLY A 110 -10.27 0.29 -0.55
N GLY A 111 -11.22 -0.59 -0.84
CA GLY A 111 -12.58 -0.54 -0.29
C GLY A 111 -12.62 -0.71 1.23
N ALA A 112 -11.86 -1.68 1.75
CA ALA A 112 -11.77 -1.92 3.20
C ALA A 112 -11.09 -0.75 3.92
N LEU A 113 -10.01 -0.20 3.36
CA LEU A 113 -9.36 0.99 3.92
C LEU A 113 -10.30 2.21 3.83
N LYS A 114 -11.02 2.41 2.72
CA LYS A 114 -12.03 3.46 2.59
C LYS A 114 -13.10 3.35 3.67
N GLN A 115 -13.59 2.15 3.95
CA GLN A 115 -14.57 1.91 5.02
C GLN A 115 -13.99 2.30 6.39
N LEU A 116 -12.79 1.79 6.71
CA LEU A 116 -12.11 2.13 7.97
C LEU A 116 -11.92 3.64 8.14
N LEU A 117 -11.47 4.35 7.10
CA LEU A 117 -11.28 5.80 7.15
C LEU A 117 -12.62 6.54 7.29
N SER A 118 -13.69 6.01 6.69
CA SER A 118 -15.04 6.56 6.86
C SER A 118 -15.55 6.41 8.30
N ASP A 119 -15.27 5.26 8.94
CA ASP A 119 -15.62 4.99 10.34
C ASP A 119 -14.82 5.90 11.29
N LEU A 120 -13.56 6.18 10.94
CA LEU A 120 -12.71 7.18 11.59
C LEU A 120 -13.09 8.64 11.27
N GLN A 121 -14.21 8.86 10.58
CA GLN A 121 -14.80 10.17 10.28
C GLN A 121 -13.93 11.06 9.38
N LEU A 122 -13.17 10.49 8.45
CA LEU A 122 -12.48 11.27 7.42
C LEU A 122 -13.47 11.70 6.32
N PRO A 123 -13.77 13.01 6.17
CA PRO A 123 -14.82 13.46 5.24
C PRO A 123 -14.59 13.05 3.80
N ALA A 124 -13.35 13.10 3.33
CA ALA A 124 -13.00 12.72 1.96
C ALA A 124 -13.19 11.22 1.66
N ALA A 125 -13.08 10.35 2.66
CA ALA A 125 -13.39 8.93 2.51
C ALA A 125 -14.91 8.70 2.44
N GLN A 126 -15.68 9.44 3.24
CA GLN A 126 -17.16 9.42 3.22
C GLN A 126 -17.73 9.99 1.93
N GLN A 127 -17.06 11.00 1.34
CA GLN A 127 -17.44 11.65 0.09
C GLN A 127 -16.94 10.91 -1.15
N TRP A 128 -16.15 9.83 -1.00
CA TRP A 128 -15.73 9.03 -2.13
C TRP A 128 -16.95 8.47 -2.88
N PRO A 129 -17.04 8.60 -4.22
CA PRO A 129 -18.25 8.28 -4.95
C PRO A 129 -18.74 6.84 -4.72
N THR A 130 -20.01 6.70 -4.39
CA THR A 130 -20.66 5.39 -4.24
C THR A 130 -20.54 4.59 -5.53
N GLY A 131 -20.11 3.33 -5.44
CA GLY A 131 -19.92 2.44 -6.59
C GLY A 131 -18.63 2.68 -7.38
N LYS A 132 -17.78 3.64 -6.99
CA LYS A 132 -16.44 3.81 -7.56
C LYS A 132 -15.42 3.01 -6.76
N ASP A 133 -14.72 2.12 -7.45
CA ASP A 133 -13.58 1.40 -6.90
C ASP A 133 -12.46 2.37 -6.47
N SER A 134 -11.86 2.09 -5.32
CA SER A 134 -10.63 2.77 -4.91
C SER A 134 -9.50 1.77 -4.85
N SER A 135 -8.35 2.15 -5.39
CA SER A 135 -7.08 1.47 -5.09
C SER A 135 -6.69 1.66 -3.64
N PHE A 136 -5.90 0.73 -3.12
CA PHE A 136 -5.28 0.83 -1.81
C PHE A 136 -4.38 2.06 -1.69
N ALA A 137 -3.55 2.32 -2.71
CA ALA A 137 -2.67 3.50 -2.74
C ALA A 137 -3.42 4.82 -2.63
N ASN A 138 -4.60 4.94 -3.25
CA ASN A 138 -5.42 6.15 -3.16
C ASN A 138 -5.89 6.42 -1.73
N MET A 139 -6.45 5.40 -1.05
CA MET A 139 -6.92 5.57 0.33
C MET A 139 -5.75 5.71 1.32
N PHE A 140 -4.61 5.08 1.05
CA PHE A 140 -3.41 5.25 1.84
C PHE A 140 -2.87 6.69 1.74
N ALA A 141 -2.82 7.26 0.53
CA ALA A 141 -2.46 8.65 0.31
C ALA A 141 -3.43 9.61 0.99
N LEU A 142 -4.74 9.36 0.87
CA LEU A 142 -5.77 10.16 1.55
C LEU A 142 -5.53 10.21 3.06
N ALA A 143 -5.36 9.05 3.69
CA ALA A 143 -5.12 8.95 5.12
C ALA A 143 -3.84 9.69 5.54
N ALA A 144 -2.77 9.51 4.76
CA ALA A 144 -1.49 10.16 5.01
C ALA A 144 -1.56 11.69 4.91
N VAL A 145 -2.24 12.23 3.91
CA VAL A 145 -2.45 13.68 3.77
C VAL A 145 -3.29 14.20 4.93
N HIS A 146 -4.38 13.52 5.27
CA HIS A 146 -5.26 13.93 6.37
C HIS A 146 -4.53 13.95 7.72
N TRP A 147 -3.68 12.95 8.00
CA TRP A 147 -2.90 12.87 9.23
C TRP A 147 -1.54 13.59 9.16
N GLN A 148 -1.28 14.35 8.09
CA GLN A 148 -0.06 15.12 7.90
C GLN A 148 1.22 14.27 8.00
N ILE A 149 1.15 13.03 7.53
CA ILE A 149 2.31 12.14 7.41
C ILE A 149 3.16 12.64 6.23
N PRO A 150 4.46 12.92 6.41
CA PRO A 150 5.33 13.35 5.31
C PRO A 150 5.37 12.31 4.18
N LEU A 151 5.36 12.76 2.92
CA LEU A 151 5.34 11.89 1.74
C LEU A 151 6.41 10.77 1.78
N VAL A 152 7.63 11.09 2.21
CA VAL A 152 8.72 10.09 2.31
C VAL A 152 8.36 8.99 3.29
N ASP A 153 7.75 9.33 4.43
CA ASP A 153 7.34 8.35 5.44
C ASP A 153 6.07 7.60 5.01
N THR A 154 5.17 8.25 4.27
CA THR A 154 4.05 7.58 3.60
C THR A 154 4.53 6.50 2.63
N ALA A 155 5.49 6.82 1.76
CA ALA A 155 6.05 5.86 0.82
C ALA A 155 6.76 4.70 1.54
N ARG A 156 7.51 4.99 2.61
CA ARG A 156 8.15 3.95 3.46
C ARG A 156 7.11 3.05 4.11
N GLY A 157 6.04 3.61 4.66
CA GLY A 157 4.97 2.83 5.28
C GLY A 157 4.26 1.94 4.26
N TYR A 158 3.94 2.48 3.08
CA TYR A 158 3.34 1.71 2.00
C TYR A 158 4.23 0.53 1.57
N LEU A 159 5.52 0.78 1.35
CA LEU A 159 6.50 -0.25 1.02
C LEU A 159 6.67 -1.29 2.13
N TRP A 160 6.65 -0.85 3.40
CA TRP A 160 6.70 -1.74 4.55
C TRP A 160 5.49 -2.68 4.58
N THR A 161 4.27 -2.13 4.48
CA THR A 161 3.04 -2.93 4.44
C THR A 161 3.06 -3.95 3.31
N TRP A 162 3.47 -3.53 2.10
CA TRP A 162 3.57 -4.46 0.97
C TRP A 162 4.60 -5.57 1.25
N THR A 163 5.80 -5.20 1.72
CA THR A 163 6.89 -6.17 1.96
C THR A 163 6.53 -7.16 3.07
N GLU A 164 5.92 -6.69 4.15
CA GLU A 164 5.50 -7.53 5.28
C GLU A 164 4.43 -8.54 4.87
N ASN A 165 3.47 -8.13 4.03
CA ASN A 165 2.50 -9.04 3.43
C ASN A 165 3.18 -10.13 2.56
N GLN A 166 4.17 -9.75 1.74
CA GLN A 166 4.89 -10.69 0.88
C GLN A 166 5.73 -11.69 1.68
N VAL A 167 6.41 -11.22 2.73
CA VAL A 167 7.18 -12.11 3.64
C VAL A 167 6.24 -13.05 4.40
N SER A 168 5.10 -12.55 4.89
CA SER A 168 4.07 -13.36 5.55
C SER A 168 3.50 -14.43 4.61
N ALA A 169 3.28 -14.11 3.34
CA ALA A 169 2.90 -15.09 2.32
C ALA A 169 4.01 -16.12 2.07
N ALA A 170 5.27 -15.67 1.93
CA ALA A 170 6.42 -16.57 1.72
C ALA A 170 6.60 -17.58 2.86
N ILE A 171 6.46 -17.16 4.12
CA ILE A 171 6.57 -18.06 5.29
C ILE A 171 5.49 -19.15 5.27
N LYS A 172 4.30 -18.85 4.73
CA LYS A 172 3.21 -19.84 4.63
C LYS A 172 3.38 -20.80 3.45
N LEU A 173 3.87 -20.29 2.32
CA LEU A 173 3.91 -21.02 1.06
C LEU A 173 5.20 -21.82 0.88
N VAL A 174 6.31 -21.23 1.29
CA VAL A 174 7.63 -21.87 1.23
C VAL A 174 7.81 -22.61 2.56
N PRO A 175 8.25 -23.88 2.55
CA PRO A 175 8.55 -24.63 3.77
C PRO A 175 9.85 -24.11 4.43
N LEU A 176 9.86 -22.82 4.79
CA LEU A 176 10.90 -22.16 5.57
C LEU A 176 10.67 -22.55 7.02
N GLY A 177 11.66 -23.15 7.66
CA GLY A 177 11.61 -23.33 9.12
C GLY A 177 11.38 -21.97 9.79
N GLN A 178 10.61 -21.94 10.89
CA GLN A 178 10.07 -20.75 11.58
C GLN A 178 11.07 -19.67 12.05
N VAL A 179 12.36 -19.72 11.67
CA VAL A 179 13.44 -18.85 12.16
C VAL A 179 14.34 -18.31 11.03
N ALA A 180 13.87 -18.31 9.77
CA ALA A 180 14.57 -17.66 8.66
C ALA A 180 14.23 -16.16 8.57
#